data_AF-A0AAW0KYV9-F1
#
_entry.id   AF-A0AAW0KYV9-F1
#
_cell.length_a   1.000
_cell.length_b   1.000
_cell.length_c   1.000
_cell.angle_alpha   90.00
_cell.angle_beta   90.00
_cell.angle_gamma   90.00
#
_symmetry.space_group_name_H-M   'P 1'
#
loop_
_entity.id
_entity.type
_entity.pdbx_description
1 polymer ?
#
loop_
_entity_poly.entity_id
_entity_poly.type
_entity_poly.pdbx_seq_one_letter_code
_entity_poly.pdbx_strand_id
1 'polypeptide(L)'
;MDWPFTDYSLVQGANETVCKQQCLDDCMCVVAIYEKTGGYCWKKKYPLSNGRYSTNITRIAFIKVPNSFVPVKKSQSVVVVLALLLGSSAFLNILFFIAKEALIDWVYECYKDRKLDKLVENDEEAINDMKRLERLVIVAIWCIQEDPSLRPSVKKITQMLEGVIEVFVPPSPSLYNHSPPSKSSSLEFSFSSVESYLALILDS
;
A
#
# COMPACT_ATOMS: atom_id res chain seq x y z
N MET A 1 19.32 -3.39 -46.20
CA MET A 1 18.09 -2.56 -46.14
C MET A 1 18.53 -1.13 -45.85
N ASP A 2 18.02 -0.13 -46.57
CA ASP A 2 18.32 1.29 -46.36
C ASP A 2 17.09 2.17 -46.62
N TRP A 3 17.04 3.33 -45.97
CA TRP A 3 16.03 4.39 -46.10
C TRP A 3 16.72 5.72 -46.46
N PRO A 4 17.09 5.94 -47.73
CA PRO A 4 18.06 6.98 -48.12
C PRO A 4 17.63 8.43 -47.90
N PHE A 5 16.36 8.68 -47.53
CA PHE A 5 15.81 10.03 -47.38
C PHE A 5 15.44 10.40 -45.94
N THR A 6 15.70 9.52 -44.96
CA THR A 6 15.26 9.72 -43.56
C THR A 6 16.41 9.76 -42.54
N ASP A 7 17.62 10.05 -43.02
CA ASP A 7 18.78 10.32 -42.16
C ASP A 7 18.60 11.60 -41.36
N TYR A 8 18.67 11.51 -40.03
CA TYR A 8 18.68 12.69 -39.17
C TYR A 8 20.01 12.94 -38.47
N SER A 9 20.84 11.90 -38.31
CA SER A 9 22.18 12.06 -37.76
C SER A 9 23.14 11.01 -38.30
N LEU A 10 24.40 11.43 -38.50
CA LEU A 10 25.50 10.60 -38.97
C LEU A 10 26.58 10.56 -37.89
N VAL A 11 27.09 9.37 -37.61
CA VAL A 11 28.21 9.11 -36.70
C VAL A 11 29.35 8.53 -37.55
N GLN A 12 30.52 9.15 -37.46
CA GLN A 12 31.73 8.72 -38.18
C GLN A 12 32.64 7.91 -37.26
N GLY A 13 33.40 6.96 -37.83
CA GLY A 13 34.35 6.14 -37.08
C GLY A 13 33.70 5.19 -36.05
N ALA A 14 32.42 4.88 -36.21
CA ALA A 14 31.72 3.92 -35.35
C ALA A 14 32.05 2.50 -35.80
N ASN A 15 32.18 1.59 -34.85
CA ASN A 15 32.08 0.15 -35.12
C ASN A 15 30.63 -0.31 -34.93
N GLU A 16 30.36 -1.58 -35.21
CA GLU A 16 29.01 -2.16 -35.16
C GLU A 16 28.33 -1.97 -33.78
N THR A 17 29.07 -2.21 -32.69
CA THR A 17 28.53 -2.14 -31.33
C THR A 17 28.24 -0.71 -30.91
N VAL A 18 29.13 0.24 -31.23
CA VAL A 18 28.91 1.67 -30.98
C VAL A 18 27.71 2.18 -31.76
N CYS A 19 27.55 1.78 -33.03
CA CYS A 19 26.41 2.19 -33.84
C CYS A 19 25.07 1.68 -33.27
N LYS A 20 25.04 0.42 -32.81
CA LYS A 20 23.88 -0.15 -32.12
C LYS A 20 23.55 0.62 -30.85
N GLN A 21 24.55 0.87 -30.00
CA GLN A 21 24.35 1.52 -28.70
C GLN A 21 23.87 2.97 -28.85
N GLN A 22 24.44 3.73 -29.78
CA GLN A 22 24.01 5.11 -30.03
C GLN A 22 22.55 5.25 -30.51
N CYS A 23 21.94 4.18 -31.02
CA CYS A 23 20.51 4.14 -31.33
C CYS A 23 19.65 3.66 -30.15
N LEU A 24 20.19 2.79 -29.30
CA LEU A 24 19.52 2.38 -28.07
C LEU A 24 19.39 3.56 -27.10
N ASP A 25 20.44 4.37 -26.98
CA ASP A 25 20.49 5.53 -26.08
C ASP A 25 19.74 6.76 -26.61
N ASP A 26 19.38 6.77 -27.90
CA ASP A 26 18.62 7.86 -28.51
C ASP A 26 17.13 7.52 -28.57
N CYS A 27 16.31 8.30 -27.85
CA CYS A 27 14.86 8.13 -27.80
C CYS A 27 14.18 8.27 -29.17
N MET A 28 14.76 9.04 -30.08
CA MET A 28 14.22 9.31 -31.42
C MET A 28 14.75 8.33 -32.48
N CYS A 29 15.79 7.57 -32.17
CA CYS A 29 16.33 6.56 -33.08
C CYS A 29 15.46 5.31 -33.12
N VAL A 30 14.93 4.99 -34.30
CA VAL A 30 14.18 3.74 -34.55
C VAL A 30 15.00 2.74 -35.36
N VAL A 31 15.92 3.21 -36.20
CA VAL A 31 16.81 2.36 -37.01
C VAL A 31 18.22 2.95 -37.04
N ALA A 32 19.23 2.09 -36.92
CA ALA A 32 20.62 2.44 -37.20
C ALA A 32 21.15 1.63 -38.38
N ILE A 33 21.81 2.28 -39.33
CA ILE A 33 22.43 1.64 -40.49
C ILE A 33 23.93 1.75 -40.33
N TYR A 34 24.62 0.63 -40.32
CA TYR A 34 26.08 0.56 -40.18
C TYR A 34 26.73 0.09 -41.49
N GLU A 35 27.72 0.83 -41.97
CA GLU A 35 28.56 0.45 -43.11
C GLU A 35 29.93 -0.03 -42.64
N LYS A 36 30.25 -1.29 -42.96
CA LYS A 36 31.44 -1.98 -42.45
C LYS A 36 32.76 -1.38 -42.92
N THR A 37 32.82 -0.85 -44.13
CA THR A 37 34.07 -0.39 -44.77
C THR A 37 34.44 1.04 -44.38
N GLY A 38 33.45 1.91 -44.19
CA GLY A 38 33.66 3.33 -43.86
C GLY A 38 33.52 3.67 -42.38
N GLY A 39 33.03 2.75 -41.55
CA GLY A 39 32.74 3.04 -40.14
C GLY A 39 31.65 4.10 -39.96
N TYR A 40 30.78 4.25 -40.96
CA TYR A 40 29.67 5.20 -40.93
C TYR A 40 28.44 4.55 -40.33
N CYS A 41 27.78 5.30 -39.45
CA CYS A 41 26.54 4.90 -38.82
C CYS A 41 25.48 5.98 -39.01
N TRP A 42 24.40 5.63 -39.70
CA TRP A 42 23.28 6.53 -39.94
C TRP A 42 22.10 6.18 -39.04
N LYS A 43 21.58 7.17 -38.33
CA LYS A 43 20.40 7.01 -37.47
C LYS A 43 19.16 7.56 -38.18
N LYS A 44 18.06 6.81 -38.10
CA LYS A 44 16.77 7.12 -38.73
C LYS A 44 15.68 7.28 -37.66
N LYS A 45 14.72 8.18 -37.92
CA LYS A 45 13.54 8.46 -37.08
C LYS A 45 12.25 8.13 -37.86
N TYR A 46 11.13 7.95 -37.16
CA TYR A 46 9.81 7.77 -37.79
C TYR A 46 9.38 9.05 -38.56
N PRO A 47 8.62 8.94 -39.67
CA PRO A 47 8.17 7.72 -40.36
C PRO A 47 9.23 7.12 -41.28
N LEU A 48 9.39 5.80 -41.21
CA LEU A 48 10.24 5.06 -42.14
C LEU A 48 9.48 4.80 -43.45
N SER A 49 9.80 5.54 -44.51
CA SER A 49 9.14 5.41 -45.82
C SER A 49 10.12 5.02 -46.92
N ASN A 50 9.68 4.22 -47.89
CA ASN A 50 10.46 3.84 -49.08
C ASN A 50 11.75 3.06 -48.77
N GLY A 51 11.71 2.12 -47.82
CA GLY A 51 12.83 1.24 -47.52
C GLY A 51 13.20 0.38 -48.73
N ARG A 52 14.49 0.27 -49.03
CA ARG A 52 15.02 -0.49 -50.17
C ARG A 52 16.00 -1.56 -49.72
N TYR A 53 15.93 -2.71 -50.36
CA TYR A 53 16.93 -3.75 -50.23
C TYR A 53 17.92 -3.64 -51.39
N SER A 54 19.21 -3.57 -51.10
CA SER A 54 20.29 -3.61 -52.08
C SER A 54 21.26 -4.71 -51.69
N THR A 55 21.62 -5.57 -52.63
CA THR A 55 22.59 -6.66 -52.46
C THR A 55 24.03 -6.21 -52.69
N ASN A 56 24.24 -4.98 -53.18
CA ASN A 56 25.53 -4.49 -53.67
C ASN A 56 26.32 -3.68 -52.63
N ILE A 57 25.79 -3.52 -51.40
CA ILE A 57 26.37 -2.68 -50.36
C ILE A 57 26.37 -3.43 -49.02
N THR A 58 27.53 -3.49 -48.35
CA THR A 58 27.75 -4.15 -47.04
C THR A 58 27.21 -3.31 -45.87
N ARG A 59 25.94 -2.91 -45.94
CA ARG A 59 25.21 -2.17 -44.90
C ARG A 59 24.32 -3.09 -44.06
N ILE A 60 24.44 -2.99 -42.74
CA ILE A 60 23.58 -3.70 -41.79
C ILE A 60 22.58 -2.69 -41.21
N ALA A 61 21.30 -3.05 -41.16
CA ALA A 61 20.26 -2.24 -40.53
C ALA A 61 19.80 -2.89 -39.21
N PHE A 62 19.86 -2.13 -38.12
CA PHE A 62 19.38 -2.51 -36.79
C PHE A 62 18.08 -1.79 -36.50
N ILE A 63 16.99 -2.52 -36.26
CA ILE A 63 15.67 -1.97 -35.95
C ILE A 63 15.43 -2.09 -34.44
N LYS A 64 15.12 -0.97 -33.79
CA LYS A 64 14.80 -0.91 -32.36
C LYS A 64 13.40 -1.48 -32.14
N VAL A 65 13.29 -2.49 -31.30
CA VAL A 65 12.01 -3.10 -30.91
C VAL A 65 11.80 -2.94 -29.40
N PRO A 66 10.57 -2.69 -28.93
CA PRO A 66 10.28 -2.65 -27.50
C PRO A 66 10.54 -4.02 -26.89
N ASN A 67 11.18 -4.05 -25.73
CA ASN A 67 11.51 -5.27 -25.03
C ASN A 67 10.30 -5.80 -24.21
N SER A 68 9.10 -5.75 -24.78
CA SER A 68 7.84 -6.08 -24.10
C SER A 68 7.61 -7.58 -23.88
N PHE A 69 8.60 -8.42 -24.18
CA PHE A 69 8.59 -9.86 -23.87
C PHE A 69 9.67 -10.27 -22.85
N VAL A 70 10.28 -9.31 -22.17
CA VAL A 70 11.08 -9.60 -20.97
C VAL A 70 10.20 -9.26 -19.77
N PRO A 71 9.66 -10.26 -19.04
CA PRO A 71 9.16 -9.98 -17.70
C PRO A 71 10.31 -9.30 -16.97
N VAL A 72 10.08 -8.08 -16.48
CA VAL A 72 11.03 -7.40 -15.62
C VAL A 72 11.31 -8.37 -14.48
N LYS A 73 12.45 -9.05 -14.49
CA LYS A 73 12.92 -9.84 -13.36
C LYS A 73 13.19 -8.83 -12.26
N LYS A 74 12.18 -8.51 -11.44
CA LYS A 74 12.38 -7.77 -10.20
C LYS A 74 13.49 -8.50 -9.46
N SER A 75 14.56 -7.78 -9.15
CA SER A 75 15.64 -8.31 -8.32
C SER A 75 15.01 -8.89 -7.05
N GLN A 76 15.41 -10.10 -6.65
CA GLN A 76 14.87 -10.78 -5.48
C GLN A 76 14.97 -9.90 -4.22
N SER A 77 15.97 -9.01 -4.16
CA SER A 77 16.09 -8.00 -3.10
C SER A 77 14.93 -7.01 -3.06
N VAL A 78 14.37 -6.58 -4.20
CA VAL A 78 13.25 -5.64 -4.23
C VAL A 78 11.96 -6.27 -3.72
N VAL A 79 11.72 -7.54 -4.07
CA VAL A 79 10.56 -8.29 -3.58
C VAL A 79 10.63 -8.50 -2.06
N VAL A 80 11.81 -8.88 -1.55
CA VAL A 80 12.02 -9.06 -0.10
C VAL A 80 11.85 -7.74 0.65
N VAL A 81 12.40 -6.64 0.15
CA VAL A 81 12.25 -5.32 0.78
C VAL A 81 10.78 -4.88 0.80
N LEU A 82 10.05 -5.02 -0.31
CA LEU A 82 8.64 -4.68 -0.35
C LEU A 82 7.80 -5.55 0.61
N ALA A 83 8.06 -6.86 0.67
CA ALA A 83 7.39 -7.77 1.58
C ALA A 83 7.66 -7.41 3.06
N LEU A 84 8.89 -7.04 3.41
CA LEU A 84 9.24 -6.62 4.77
C LEU A 84 8.57 -5.31 5.17
N LEU A 85 8.57 -4.31 4.28
CA LEU A 85 7.96 -3.00 4.56
C LEU A 85 6.44 -3.11 4.71
N LEU A 86 5.78 -3.84 3.80
CA LEU A 86 4.32 -4.03 3.84
C LEU A 86 3.90 -4.96 4.98
N GLY A 87 4.63 -6.06 5.18
CA GLY A 87 4.35 -7.04 6.24
C GLY A 87 4.53 -6.46 7.64
N SER A 88 5.60 -5.69 7.87
CA SER A 88 5.81 -5.03 9.18
C SER A 88 4.73 -4.01 9.50
N SER A 89 4.32 -3.19 8.52
CA SER A 89 3.23 -2.23 8.69
C SER A 89 1.91 -2.92 9.01
N ALA A 90 1.53 -3.96 8.25
CA ALA A 90 0.30 -4.70 8.50
C ALA A 90 0.31 -5.38 9.87
N PHE A 91 1.43 -6.00 10.26
CA PHE A 91 1.57 -6.68 11.54
C PHE A 91 1.40 -5.71 12.72
N LEU A 92 2.03 -4.53 12.67
CA LEU A 92 1.90 -3.52 13.72
C LEU A 92 0.44 -3.02 13.85
N ASN A 93 -0.24 -2.80 12.72
CA ASN A 93 -1.65 -2.41 12.74
C ASN A 93 -2.53 -3.51 13.35
N ILE A 94 -2.31 -4.78 12.98
CA ILE A 94 -3.06 -5.92 13.53
C ILE A 94 -2.85 -6.03 15.04
N LEU A 95 -1.60 -5.95 15.49
CA LEU A 95 -1.29 -5.96 16.92
C LEU A 95 -1.97 -4.80 17.65
N PHE A 96 -1.97 -3.60 17.05
CA PHE A 96 -2.62 -2.43 17.61
C PHE A 96 -4.15 -2.62 17.73
N PHE A 97 -4.80 -3.17 16.70
CA PHE A 97 -6.23 -3.49 16.75
C PHE A 97 -6.56 -4.51 17.83
N ILE A 98 -5.81 -5.62 17.91
CA ILE A 98 -6.03 -6.66 18.92
C ILE A 98 -5.84 -6.11 20.33
N ALA A 99 -4.79 -5.32 20.55
CA ALA A 99 -4.51 -4.70 21.83
C ALA A 99 -5.63 -3.73 22.25
N LYS A 100 -6.17 -2.95 21.30
CA LYS A 100 -7.29 -2.03 21.57
C LYS A 100 -8.56 -2.77 21.98
N GLU A 101 -8.92 -3.84 21.27
CA GLU A 101 -10.12 -4.62 21.60
C GLU A 101 -9.99 -5.29 22.97
N ALA A 102 -8.85 -5.93 23.24
CA ALA A 102 -8.59 -6.55 24.54
C ALA A 102 -8.64 -5.54 25.70
N LEU A 103 -8.18 -4.30 25.47
CA LEU A 103 -8.26 -3.23 26.47
C LEU A 103 -9.71 -2.82 26.75
N ILE A 104 -10.53 -2.65 25.71
CA ILE A 104 -11.95 -2.27 25.86
C ILE A 104 -12.72 -3.34 26.64
N ASP A 105 -12.52 -4.61 26.30
CA ASP A 105 -13.14 -5.73 27.00
C ASP A 105 -12.73 -5.76 28.48
N TRP A 106 -11.44 -5.58 28.76
CA TRP A 106 -10.93 -5.55 30.13
C TRP A 106 -11.49 -4.38 30.96
N VAL A 107 -11.55 -3.16 30.38
CA VAL A 107 -12.14 -1.99 31.04
C VAL A 107 -13.63 -2.22 31.32
N TYR A 108 -14.36 -2.80 30.36
CA TYR A 108 -15.78 -3.09 30.53
C TYR A 108 -16.05 -4.11 31.63
N GLU A 109 -15.25 -5.18 31.73
CA GLU A 109 -15.34 -6.15 32.83
C GLU A 109 -14.98 -5.50 34.18
N CYS A 110 -13.98 -4.61 34.23
CA CYS A 110 -13.67 -3.86 35.46
C CYS A 110 -14.84 -2.97 35.91
N TYR A 111 -15.52 -2.31 34.96
CA TYR A 111 -16.74 -1.54 35.23
C TYR A 111 -17.86 -2.43 35.78
N LYS A 112 -18.15 -3.54 35.10
CA LYS A 112 -19.21 -4.48 35.47
C LYS A 112 -18.98 -5.11 36.84
N ASP A 113 -17.74 -5.45 37.17
CA ASP A 113 -17.33 -5.99 38.46
C ASP A 113 -17.22 -4.93 39.58
N ARG A 114 -17.43 -3.65 39.26
CA ARG A 114 -17.16 -2.49 40.15
C ARG A 114 -15.71 -2.45 40.70
N LYS A 115 -14.75 -2.92 39.91
CA LYS A 115 -13.31 -2.93 40.20
C LYS A 115 -12.57 -1.82 39.44
N LEU A 116 -13.12 -0.61 39.45
CA LEU A 116 -12.58 0.54 38.70
C LEU A 116 -11.29 1.10 39.30
N ASP A 117 -11.00 0.78 40.56
CA ASP A 117 -9.74 1.08 41.25
C ASP A 117 -8.51 0.55 40.48
N LYS A 118 -8.65 -0.59 39.80
CA LYS A 118 -7.60 -1.18 38.95
C LYS A 118 -7.21 -0.33 37.75
N LEU A 119 -8.07 0.58 37.31
CA LEU A 119 -7.78 1.46 36.16
C LEU A 119 -6.82 2.60 36.54
N VAL A 120 -6.70 2.89 37.84
CA VAL A 120 -6.08 4.13 38.35
C VAL A 120 -5.16 3.86 39.55
N GLU A 121 -4.57 2.66 39.64
CA GLU A 121 -3.77 2.21 40.80
C GLU A 121 -2.65 3.19 41.20
N ASN A 122 -2.17 4.02 40.28
CA ASN A 122 -1.10 5.00 40.51
C ASN A 122 -1.57 6.48 40.46
N ASP A 123 -2.87 6.74 40.50
CA ASP A 123 -3.45 8.09 40.41
C ASP A 123 -4.29 8.39 41.67
N GLU A 124 -3.67 9.05 42.65
CA GLU A 124 -4.32 9.39 43.92
C GLU A 124 -5.51 10.33 43.75
N GLU A 125 -5.50 11.24 42.76
CA GLU A 125 -6.63 12.13 42.48
C GLU A 125 -7.83 11.31 42.00
N ALA A 126 -7.60 10.39 41.05
CA ALA A 126 -8.64 9.53 40.51
C ALA A 126 -9.16 8.51 41.53
N ILE A 127 -8.29 7.97 42.40
CA ILE A 127 -8.70 7.09 43.51
C ILE A 127 -9.63 7.83 44.48
N ASN A 128 -9.31 9.08 44.82
CA ASN A 128 -10.10 9.89 45.75
C ASN A 128 -11.45 10.33 45.16
N ASP A 129 -11.58 10.40 43.83
CA ASP A 129 -12.82 10.72 43.13
C ASP A 129 -13.34 9.57 42.23
N MET A 130 -13.55 8.41 42.87
CA MET A 130 -14.06 7.20 42.21
C MET A 130 -15.42 7.42 41.53
N LYS A 131 -16.24 8.36 42.02
CA LYS A 131 -17.53 8.70 41.40
C LYS A 131 -17.35 9.39 40.05
N ARG A 132 -16.38 10.32 39.97
CA ARG A 132 -16.01 10.94 38.70
C ARG A 132 -15.38 9.93 37.75
N LEU A 133 -14.54 9.02 38.24
CA LEU A 133 -13.98 7.94 37.43
C LEU A 133 -15.07 7.03 36.85
N GLU A 134 -16.01 6.56 37.67
CA GLU A 134 -17.14 5.74 37.22
C GLU A 134 -17.94 6.45 36.13
N ARG A 135 -18.26 7.74 36.32
CA ARG A 135 -18.94 8.55 35.31
C ARG A 135 -18.12 8.66 34.02
N LEU A 136 -16.81 8.90 34.09
CA LEU A 136 -15.93 8.98 32.93
C LEU A 136 -15.91 7.68 32.14
N VAL A 137 -15.78 6.54 32.83
CA VAL A 137 -15.76 5.22 32.21
C VAL A 137 -17.10 4.91 31.53
N ILE A 138 -18.22 5.21 32.17
CA ILE A 138 -19.54 5.00 31.56
C ILE A 138 -19.72 5.86 30.31
N VAL A 139 -19.35 7.14 30.36
CA VAL A 139 -19.42 8.04 29.21
C VAL A 139 -18.51 7.54 28.08
N ALA A 140 -17.31 7.05 28.40
CA ALA A 140 -16.41 6.47 27.42
C ALA A 140 -17.03 5.24 26.73
N ILE A 141 -17.67 4.34 27.49
CA ILE A 141 -18.36 3.16 26.94
C ILE A 141 -19.51 3.56 25.99
N TRP A 142 -20.25 4.64 26.30
CA TRP A 142 -21.25 5.20 25.38
C TRP A 142 -20.63 5.73 24.07
N CYS A 143 -19.43 6.32 24.14
CA CYS A 143 -18.77 6.93 22.98
C CYS A 143 -18.19 5.89 22.01
N ILE A 144 -17.76 4.73 22.52
CA ILE A 144 -17.09 3.68 21.72
C ILE A 144 -18.07 2.66 21.11
N GLN A 145 -19.38 2.80 21.34
CA GLN A 145 -20.40 1.90 20.79
C GLN A 145 -20.24 1.72 19.29
N GLU A 146 -20.36 0.51 18.76
CA GLU A 146 -20.22 0.28 17.32
C GLU A 146 -21.32 0.98 16.52
N ASP A 147 -22.58 0.87 16.98
CA ASP A 147 -23.73 1.54 16.38
C ASP A 147 -23.66 3.06 16.65
N PRO A 148 -23.48 3.90 15.61
CA PRO A 148 -23.42 5.35 15.77
C PRO A 148 -24.70 5.96 16.34
N SER A 149 -25.85 5.30 16.19
CA SER A 149 -27.13 5.79 16.71
C SER A 149 -27.22 5.71 18.24
N LEU A 150 -26.42 4.84 18.86
CA LEU A 150 -26.31 4.72 20.31
C LEU A 150 -25.34 5.76 20.90
N ARG A 151 -24.45 6.34 20.08
CA ARG A 151 -23.47 7.32 20.55
C ARG A 151 -24.15 8.65 20.87
N PRO A 152 -23.98 9.19 22.09
CA PRO A 152 -24.51 10.50 22.43
C PRO A 152 -23.86 11.61 21.60
N SER A 153 -24.57 12.73 21.42
CA SER A 153 -23.99 13.93 20.81
C SER A 153 -22.91 14.53 21.71
N VAL A 154 -21.93 15.23 21.14
CA VAL A 154 -20.87 15.91 21.92
C VAL A 154 -21.45 16.82 23.01
N LYS A 155 -22.52 17.56 22.70
CA LYS A 155 -23.23 18.37 23.70
C LYS A 155 -23.75 17.53 24.88
N LYS A 156 -24.35 16.37 24.59
CA LYS A 156 -24.85 15.45 25.62
C LYS A 156 -23.68 14.85 26.41
N ILE A 157 -22.59 14.46 25.75
CA ILE A 157 -21.35 13.98 26.39
C ILE A 157 -20.84 15.02 27.40
N THR A 158 -20.73 16.29 27.01
CA THR A 158 -20.29 17.37 27.92
C THR A 158 -21.21 17.50 29.13
N GLN A 159 -22.53 17.50 28.93
CA GLN A 159 -23.50 17.57 30.03
C GLN A 159 -23.40 16.36 30.97
N MET A 160 -23.15 15.17 30.43
CA MET A 160 -22.93 13.95 31.21
C MET A 160 -21.68 14.08 32.07
N LEU A 161 -20.57 14.58 31.51
CA LEU A 161 -19.30 14.76 32.21
C LEU A 161 -19.38 15.81 33.33
N GLU A 162 -20.02 16.95 33.05
CA GLU A 162 -20.26 18.02 34.03
C GLU A 162 -21.23 17.62 35.14
N GLY A 163 -21.96 16.51 34.97
CA GLY A 163 -22.98 16.05 35.92
C GLY A 163 -24.27 16.85 35.88
N VAL A 164 -24.50 17.62 34.81
CA VAL A 164 -25.75 18.36 34.57
C VAL A 164 -26.90 17.39 34.28
N ILE A 165 -26.59 16.24 33.69
CA ILE A 165 -27.56 15.18 33.41
C ILE A 165 -27.07 13.84 33.97
N GLU A 166 -28.02 12.99 34.37
CA GLU A 166 -27.71 11.64 34.81
C GLU A 166 -27.23 10.76 33.65
N VAL A 167 -26.36 9.81 34.00
CA VAL A 167 -25.74 8.88 33.07
C VAL A 167 -26.29 7.48 33.32
N PHE A 168 -27.04 6.96 32.35
CA PHE A 168 -27.54 5.58 32.40
C PHE A 168 -26.48 4.57 31.98
N VAL A 169 -26.66 3.33 32.42
CA VAL A 169 -25.79 2.21 32.06
C VAL A 169 -25.85 1.96 30.54
N PRO A 170 -24.69 1.94 29.85
CA PRO A 170 -24.61 1.71 28.42
C PRO A 170 -24.81 0.24 28.09
N PRO A 171 -25.22 -0.06 26.84
CA PRO A 171 -25.14 -1.42 26.33
C PRO A 171 -23.67 -1.89 26.30
N SER A 172 -23.48 -3.21 26.33
CA SER A 172 -22.16 -3.80 26.17
C SER A 172 -21.52 -3.30 24.87
N PRO A 173 -20.29 -2.76 24.91
CA PRO A 173 -19.59 -2.35 23.69
C PRO A 173 -19.20 -3.57 22.82
N SER A 174 -19.22 -4.79 23.37
CA SER A 174 -18.94 -6.01 22.61
C SER A 174 -20.11 -6.43 21.71
N LEU A 175 -19.78 -6.82 20.47
CA LEU A 175 -20.69 -7.47 19.52
C LEU A 175 -21.29 -8.80 20.02
N TYR A 176 -20.71 -9.38 21.06
CA TYR A 176 -21.08 -10.69 21.57
C TYR A 176 -22.18 -10.59 22.62
N ASN A 177 -23.37 -10.16 22.20
CA ASN A 177 -24.58 -10.44 22.95
C ASN A 177 -24.80 -11.96 22.98
N HIS A 178 -24.61 -12.56 24.17
CA HIS A 178 -24.98 -13.91 24.59
C HIS A 178 -25.66 -14.83 23.54
N SER A 179 -24.87 -15.51 22.71
CA SER A 179 -25.24 -16.75 22.00
C SER A 179 -23.97 -17.58 21.68
N PRO A 180 -24.06 -18.93 21.53
CA PRO A 180 -22.90 -19.85 21.50
C PRO A 180 -22.02 -19.66 20.25
N PRO A 181 -20.80 -20.25 20.19
CA PRO A 181 -19.71 -19.78 19.33
C PRO A 181 -20.02 -20.04 17.86
N SER A 182 -20.58 -19.05 17.19
CA SER A 182 -20.50 -18.91 15.74
C SER A 182 -19.43 -17.88 15.44
N LYS A 183 -18.51 -18.32 14.60
CA LYS A 183 -17.25 -17.71 14.14
C LYS A 183 -17.25 -16.18 14.15
N SER A 184 -16.23 -15.64 14.82
CA SER A 184 -15.84 -14.23 14.82
C SER A 184 -15.75 -13.69 13.39
N SER A 185 -16.64 -12.75 13.06
CA SER A 185 -16.65 -11.97 11.81
C SER A 185 -15.41 -11.06 11.67
N SER A 186 -14.73 -10.74 12.78
CA SER A 186 -13.48 -9.97 12.79
C SER A 186 -12.28 -10.77 12.27
N LEU A 187 -12.25 -12.09 12.49
CA LEU A 187 -11.25 -12.97 11.86
C LEU A 187 -11.48 -13.08 10.34
N GLU A 188 -12.72 -13.06 9.86
CA GLU A 188 -13.02 -13.05 8.42
C GLU A 188 -12.59 -11.75 7.74
N PHE A 189 -12.78 -10.59 8.38
CA PHE A 189 -12.30 -9.31 7.86
C PHE A 189 -10.75 -9.25 7.79
N SER A 190 -10.07 -9.85 8.77
CA SER A 190 -8.61 -10.01 8.75
C SER A 190 -8.13 -10.96 7.65
N PHE A 191 -8.86 -12.05 7.40
CA PHE A 191 -8.52 -13.06 6.40
C PHE A 191 -8.67 -12.50 4.98
N SER A 192 -9.73 -11.75 4.71
CA SER A 192 -9.97 -11.08 3.41
C SER A 192 -8.88 -10.06 3.07
N SER A 193 -8.40 -9.31 4.07
CA SER A 193 -7.28 -8.39 3.90
C SER A 193 -6.00 -9.15 3.54
N VAL A 194 -5.68 -10.22 4.28
CA VAL A 194 -4.50 -11.07 4.01
C VAL A 194 -4.59 -11.74 2.63
N GLU A 195 -5.77 -12.23 2.22
CA GLU A 195 -5.97 -12.79 0.88
C GLU A 195 -5.78 -11.74 -0.22
N SER A 196 -6.28 -10.52 -0.03
CA SER A 196 -6.07 -9.42 -0.97
C SER A 196 -4.59 -9.03 -1.07
N TYR A 197 -3.86 -9.05 0.04
CA TYR A 197 -2.41 -8.79 0.08
C TYR A 197 -1.61 -9.93 -0.56
N LEU A 198 -1.97 -11.19 -0.32
CA LEU A 198 -1.34 -12.34 -0.97
C LEU A 198 -1.62 -12.35 -2.47
N ALA A 199 -2.83 -11.99 -2.90
CA ALA A 199 -3.17 -11.85 -4.32
C ALA A 199 -2.32 -10.74 -4.98
N LEU A 200 -2.18 -9.58 -4.35
CA LEU A 200 -1.30 -8.49 -4.86
C LEU A 200 0.17 -8.91 -4.97
N ILE A 201 0.66 -9.76 -4.07
CA ILE A 201 2.03 -10.26 -4.08
C ILE A 201 2.23 -11.35 -5.15
N LEU A 202 1.23 -12.19 -5.41
CA LEU A 202 1.30 -13.31 -6.35
C LEU A 202 1.01 -12.90 -7.81
N ASP A 203 0.27 -11.80 -8.03
CA ASP A 203 -0.06 -11.28 -9.36
C ASP A 203 0.91 -10.18 -9.90
N SER A 204 2.03 -9.90 -9.20
CA SER A 204 2.97 -8.77 -9.48
C SER A 204 4.43 -9.15 -9.73
#